data_AF-A0A7V9MEC0-F1
#
_entry.id   AF-A0A7V9MEC0-F1
#
_cell.length_a   1.000
_cell.length_b   1.000
_cell.length_c   1.000
_cell.angle_alpha   90.00
_cell.angle_beta   90.00
_cell.angle_gamma   90.00
#
_symmetry.space_group_name_H-M   'P 1'
#
loop_
_entity.id
_entity.type
_entity.pdbx_description
1 polymer ?
#
loop_
_entity_poly.entity_id
_entity_poly.type
_entity_poly.pdbx_seq_one_letter_code
_entity_poly.pdbx_strand_id
1 'polypeptide(L)'
;MGPASQAAYEPQRSRGGAVAAVIGTLAVLTALVGGMLWFQTYGPGAEDDIAAPSSAPETPPVSVITETETPPVETPSVSPEPSSASPEAPSVSPEPSPNFATTYAVVESGVGFIEVATCDASYTGSGFLVADQTLLTAAHVIEGATDIEVEFDDETVPATVTGVDPAIDLAVLQLDRPVDHHQFEVARADPKPGTQVAVIGFPFGEPKSLTEGTISGLDREITFDSRTYTGLMQTDAAINPGNSGGPVVTVDGSIVGMADAIRKRSQGIGFAVPISQMLPAVNQRASLVQPERPDCVPEATEPDPVLAGVRKTLQDHLDAVNARDYAKDMRQFSAEIRADSTPEQWQADYGTTYDDQLQIGSVTGPASSPRVSATFRSQQDPGYGPEGAEDATCLIWSIAYEMMQVGDRWVISGAAGVGDPPWTRCD
;
A
#
# COMPACT_ATOMS: atom_id res chain seq x y z
N MET A 1 0.33 -36.53 -49.78
CA MET A 1 1.01 -35.22 -49.58
C MET A 1 0.02 -34.14 -49.97
N GLY A 2 -0.30 -33.27 -49.03
CA GLY A 2 -1.30 -32.19 -49.14
C GLY A 2 -1.88 -31.92 -47.74
N PRO A 3 -1.56 -30.79 -47.09
CA PRO A 3 -1.90 -30.58 -45.68
C PRO A 3 -3.36 -30.16 -45.51
N ALA A 4 -4.01 -30.68 -44.47
CA ALA A 4 -5.28 -30.19 -43.98
C ALA A 4 -5.07 -28.81 -43.34
N SER A 5 -5.82 -27.81 -43.80
CA SER A 5 -5.83 -26.46 -43.24
C SER A 5 -6.38 -26.48 -41.81
N GLN A 6 -5.59 -26.02 -40.85
CA GLN A 6 -6.11 -25.60 -39.55
C GLN A 6 -6.96 -24.34 -39.79
N ALA A 7 -8.27 -24.48 -39.61
CA ALA A 7 -9.14 -23.32 -39.45
C ALA A 7 -8.85 -22.71 -38.09
N ALA A 8 -8.41 -21.46 -38.08
CA ALA A 8 -8.30 -20.65 -36.89
C ALA A 8 -9.66 -20.60 -36.19
N TYR A 9 -9.66 -20.92 -34.89
CA TYR A 9 -10.79 -20.66 -34.02
C TYR A 9 -10.86 -19.14 -33.80
N GLU A 10 -11.76 -18.46 -34.49
CA GLU A 10 -12.18 -17.10 -34.15
C GLU A 10 -13.21 -17.21 -33.00
N PRO A 11 -12.91 -16.73 -31.78
CA PRO A 11 -13.94 -16.64 -30.77
C PRO A 11 -14.97 -15.59 -31.23
N GLN A 12 -16.21 -16.04 -31.37
CA GLN A 12 -17.36 -15.17 -31.61
C GLN A 12 -17.40 -14.09 -30.54
N ARG A 13 -17.35 -12.82 -30.97
CA ARG A 13 -17.70 -11.66 -30.14
C ARG A 13 -19.14 -11.81 -29.66
N SER A 14 -19.35 -12.40 -28.48
CA SER A 14 -20.56 -12.14 -27.71
C SER A 14 -20.45 -10.73 -27.15
N ARG A 15 -21.48 -9.94 -27.38
CA ARG A 15 -21.66 -8.59 -26.80
C ARG A 15 -21.49 -8.69 -25.28
N GLY A 16 -20.30 -8.34 -24.80
CA GLY A 16 -20.00 -8.19 -23.37
C GLY A 16 -20.84 -7.03 -22.84
N GLY A 17 -21.78 -7.36 -21.97
CA GLY A 17 -22.77 -6.40 -21.46
C GLY A 17 -23.69 -7.03 -20.43
N ALA A 18 -23.18 -7.98 -19.64
CA ALA A 18 -23.99 -8.71 -18.68
C ALA A 18 -23.45 -8.77 -17.24
N VAL A 19 -22.23 -8.30 -16.91
CA VAL A 19 -21.68 -8.40 -15.54
C VAL A 19 -21.11 -7.10 -14.95
N ALA A 20 -21.23 -5.97 -15.67
CA ALA A 20 -21.54 -4.69 -15.01
C ALA A 20 -22.84 -4.81 -14.17
N ALA A 21 -23.61 -5.89 -14.34
CA ALA A 21 -24.81 -6.20 -13.59
C ALA A 21 -24.57 -6.64 -12.14
N VAL A 22 -23.50 -7.33 -11.71
CA VAL A 22 -23.41 -7.66 -10.26
C VAL A 22 -22.98 -6.46 -9.41
N ILE A 23 -22.26 -5.49 -10.00
CA ILE A 23 -22.00 -4.18 -9.39
C ILE A 23 -23.14 -3.18 -9.69
N GLY A 24 -24.01 -3.45 -10.67
CA GLY A 24 -25.07 -2.53 -11.15
C GLY A 24 -26.53 -2.93 -10.86
N THR A 25 -26.88 -4.18 -10.53
CA THR A 25 -28.28 -4.61 -10.34
C THR A 25 -28.75 -4.62 -8.88
N LEU A 26 -27.84 -4.55 -7.90
CA LEU A 26 -28.24 -4.35 -6.49
C LEU A 26 -28.74 -2.93 -6.19
N ALA A 27 -28.60 -1.99 -7.13
CA ALA A 27 -29.07 -0.60 -6.97
C ALA A 27 -30.57 -0.37 -7.29
N VAL A 28 -31.35 -1.38 -7.73
CA VAL A 28 -32.73 -1.13 -8.26
C VAL A 28 -33.88 -1.84 -7.51
N LEU A 29 -33.66 -2.71 -6.51
CA LEU A 29 -34.78 -3.45 -5.88
C LEU A 29 -35.00 -3.25 -4.37
N THR A 30 -34.83 -2.04 -3.84
CA THR A 30 -35.52 -1.60 -2.60
C THR A 30 -36.04 -0.15 -2.62
N ALA A 31 -36.37 0.39 -3.80
CA ALA A 31 -36.95 1.73 -3.92
C ALA A 31 -38.33 1.77 -4.60
N LEU A 32 -39.22 0.79 -4.34
CA LEU A 32 -40.63 0.90 -4.72
C LEU A 32 -41.53 0.27 -3.64
N VAL A 33 -41.77 1.03 -2.55
CA VAL A 33 -43.06 1.17 -1.82
C VAL A 33 -42.93 2.18 -0.64
N GLY A 34 -41.74 2.57 -0.17
CA GLY A 34 -41.61 3.44 1.03
C GLY A 34 -41.31 4.94 0.83
N GLY A 35 -40.68 5.35 -0.29
CA GLY A 35 -39.99 6.65 -0.35
C GLY A 35 -40.79 7.84 -0.91
N MET A 36 -41.97 7.63 -1.49
CA MET A 36 -42.63 8.66 -2.32
C MET A 36 -43.51 9.65 -1.55
N LEU A 37 -43.51 9.63 -0.21
CA LEU A 37 -44.37 10.53 0.60
C LEU A 37 -43.63 11.57 1.45
N TRP A 38 -42.29 11.60 1.46
CA TRP A 38 -41.57 12.47 2.42
C TRP A 38 -41.04 13.80 1.84
N PHE A 39 -40.87 13.90 0.52
CA PHE A 39 -40.22 15.08 -0.09
C PHE A 39 -41.16 16.28 -0.35
N GLN A 40 -42.40 16.24 0.13
CA GLN A 40 -43.36 17.35 -0.05
C GLN A 40 -43.61 18.22 1.19
N THR A 41 -42.96 17.98 2.33
CA THR A 41 -43.40 18.66 3.58
C THR A 41 -42.37 19.52 4.29
N TYR A 42 -41.07 19.45 3.99
CA TYR A 42 -40.07 20.26 4.72
C TYR A 42 -38.90 20.72 3.84
N GLY A 43 -39.11 21.84 3.12
CA GLY A 43 -38.04 22.78 2.75
C GLY A 43 -38.09 23.99 3.70
N PRO A 44 -36.95 24.65 3.98
CA PRO A 44 -36.59 25.90 3.26
C PRO A 44 -35.07 25.96 2.97
N GLY A 45 -34.48 26.82 2.13
CA GLY A 45 -34.89 28.04 1.41
C GLY A 45 -33.66 28.99 1.32
N ALA A 46 -33.61 29.82 0.26
CA ALA A 46 -32.65 30.90 -0.09
C ALA A 46 -31.32 30.45 -0.73
N GLU A 47 -31.03 30.67 -2.03
CA GLU A 47 -30.82 31.93 -2.81
C GLU A 47 -29.53 32.68 -2.42
N ASP A 48 -28.55 32.73 -3.33
CA ASP A 48 -28.09 33.99 -3.93
C ASP A 48 -27.20 33.76 -5.18
N ASP A 49 -27.54 34.47 -6.25
CA ASP A 49 -26.78 34.70 -7.48
C ASP A 49 -25.45 35.43 -7.21
N ILE A 50 -24.45 35.32 -8.10
CA ILE A 50 -23.76 36.44 -8.80
C ILE A 50 -22.70 35.91 -9.80
N ALA A 51 -22.95 36.23 -11.08
CA ALA A 51 -22.07 36.53 -12.22
C ALA A 51 -20.59 36.07 -12.28
N ALA A 52 -20.29 35.37 -13.38
CA ALA A 52 -18.94 35.18 -13.94
C ALA A 52 -18.43 36.42 -14.70
N PRO A 53 -17.10 36.60 -14.78
CA PRO A 53 -16.49 37.21 -15.95
C PRO A 53 -15.53 36.26 -16.68
N SER A 54 -15.69 36.28 -18.00
CA SER A 54 -14.82 35.77 -19.05
C SER A 54 -13.51 36.56 -19.12
N SER A 55 -12.37 35.89 -19.22
CA SER A 55 -11.27 36.17 -20.18
C SER A 55 -10.08 35.24 -19.94
N ALA A 56 -9.66 34.53 -20.99
CA ALA A 56 -8.41 33.78 -21.06
C ALA A 56 -7.26 34.70 -21.51
N PRO A 57 -6.00 34.51 -21.06
CA PRO A 57 -4.86 35.19 -21.65
C PRO A 57 -4.27 34.40 -22.83
N GLU A 58 -4.01 35.11 -23.92
CA GLU A 58 -3.28 34.65 -25.10
C GLU A 58 -1.80 34.43 -24.79
N THR A 59 -1.25 33.31 -25.29
CA THR A 59 0.19 32.99 -25.28
C THR A 59 0.96 33.74 -26.38
N PRO A 60 2.16 34.29 -26.12
CA PRO A 60 3.01 34.89 -27.15
C PRO A 60 3.78 33.83 -27.97
N PRO A 61 4.27 34.16 -29.18
CA PRO A 61 4.86 33.19 -30.09
C PRO A 61 6.32 32.85 -29.74
N VAL A 62 6.66 31.58 -29.94
CA VAL A 62 8.00 30.99 -29.79
C VAL A 62 8.90 31.46 -30.95
N SER A 63 10.07 31.99 -30.63
CA SER A 63 11.10 32.35 -31.60
C SER A 63 11.91 31.14 -32.02
N VAL A 64 12.00 30.94 -33.33
CA VAL A 64 12.80 29.91 -34.02
C VAL A 64 14.28 30.21 -33.84
N ILE A 65 15.03 29.29 -33.23
CA ILE A 65 16.50 29.30 -33.22
C ILE A 65 17.01 28.45 -34.38
N THR A 66 17.85 29.09 -35.19
CA THR A 66 18.46 28.58 -36.42
C THR A 66 19.57 27.57 -36.10
N GLU A 67 19.49 26.42 -36.77
CA GLU A 67 20.47 25.35 -36.81
C GLU A 67 21.77 25.86 -37.46
N THR A 68 22.90 25.74 -36.76
CA THR A 68 24.24 26.04 -37.29
C THR A 68 24.97 24.73 -37.56
N GLU A 69 25.17 24.42 -38.85
CA GLU A 69 26.01 23.32 -39.31
C GLU A 69 27.44 23.45 -38.80
N THR A 70 28.00 22.35 -38.28
CA THR A 70 29.43 22.21 -37.95
C THR A 70 30.04 21.20 -38.94
N PRO A 71 31.23 21.46 -39.52
CA PRO A 71 31.80 20.57 -40.55
C PRO A 71 32.37 19.26 -39.95
N PRO A 72 32.59 18.23 -40.78
CA PRO A 72 32.99 16.90 -40.32
C PRO A 72 34.45 16.86 -39.87
N VAL A 73 34.70 16.24 -38.72
CA VAL A 73 36.04 15.92 -38.20
C VAL A 73 36.50 14.60 -38.81
N GLU A 74 37.66 14.64 -39.47
CA GLU A 74 38.35 13.47 -40.03
C GLU A 74 38.85 12.52 -38.93
N THR A 75 38.51 11.23 -39.05
CA THR A 75 39.09 10.11 -38.31
C THR A 75 40.53 9.84 -38.72
N PRO A 76 41.50 9.70 -37.79
CA PRO A 76 42.71 8.94 -38.05
C PRO A 76 42.50 7.46 -37.71
N SER A 77 42.69 6.62 -38.73
CA SER A 77 42.86 5.18 -38.62
C SER A 77 44.25 4.88 -38.03
N VAL A 78 44.32 4.19 -36.89
CA VAL A 78 45.57 3.68 -36.32
C VAL A 78 45.46 2.16 -36.19
N SER A 79 46.35 1.48 -36.90
CA SER A 79 46.58 0.03 -36.91
C SER A 79 47.16 -0.46 -35.57
N PRO A 80 46.75 -1.64 -35.02
CA PRO A 80 47.39 -2.19 -33.83
C PRO A 80 48.63 -3.03 -34.20
N GLU A 81 49.74 -2.83 -33.49
CA GLU A 81 50.89 -3.75 -33.43
C GLU A 81 50.87 -4.54 -32.10
N PRO A 82 51.49 -5.73 -32.03
CA PRO A 82 51.13 -6.76 -31.05
C PRO A 82 51.86 -6.66 -29.69
N SER A 83 51.06 -6.88 -28.64
CA SER A 83 51.31 -7.68 -27.44
C SER A 83 52.75 -7.80 -26.90
N SER A 84 53.01 -7.15 -25.76
CA SER A 84 53.96 -7.62 -24.75
C SER A 84 53.20 -8.03 -23.50
N ALA A 85 53.26 -9.33 -23.18
CA ALA A 85 52.66 -9.92 -21.99
C ALA A 85 53.41 -9.48 -20.73
N SER A 86 52.66 -8.96 -19.75
CA SER A 86 53.11 -8.74 -18.37
C SER A 86 52.60 -9.91 -17.51
N PRO A 87 53.38 -10.45 -16.55
CA PRO A 87 53.01 -11.68 -15.86
C PRO A 87 51.81 -11.48 -14.93
N GLU A 88 50.88 -12.45 -14.97
CA GLU A 88 49.71 -12.52 -14.08
C GLU A 88 50.13 -12.47 -12.60
N ALA A 89 49.68 -11.43 -11.90
CA ALA A 89 49.58 -11.45 -10.46
C ALA A 89 48.40 -12.34 -10.03
N PRO A 90 48.48 -13.04 -8.89
CA PRO A 90 47.42 -13.95 -8.46
C PRO A 90 46.10 -13.21 -8.29
N SER A 91 45.06 -13.71 -8.96
CA SER A 91 43.68 -13.23 -8.84
C SER A 91 43.18 -13.50 -7.42
N VAL A 92 43.23 -12.47 -6.57
CA VAL A 92 42.45 -12.45 -5.33
C VAL A 92 41.03 -12.13 -5.75
N SER A 93 40.13 -13.09 -5.60
CA SER A 93 38.69 -12.88 -5.82
C SER A 93 38.26 -11.73 -4.90
N PRO A 94 37.78 -10.59 -5.40
CA PRO A 94 37.34 -9.51 -4.54
C PRO A 94 36.15 -10.02 -3.73
N GLU A 95 36.19 -9.86 -2.41
CA GLU A 95 35.00 -10.03 -1.58
C GLU A 95 33.87 -9.18 -2.19
N PRO A 96 32.63 -9.70 -2.26
CA PRO A 96 31.54 -8.96 -2.88
C PRO A 96 31.37 -7.63 -2.14
N SER A 97 31.41 -6.54 -2.90
CA SER A 97 31.10 -5.21 -2.35
C SER A 97 29.73 -5.24 -1.68
N PRO A 98 29.55 -4.55 -0.53
CA PRO A 98 28.26 -4.46 0.14
C PRO A 98 27.18 -3.97 -0.84
N ASN A 99 26.03 -4.64 -0.82
CA ASN A 99 24.83 -4.25 -1.54
C ASN A 99 23.58 -4.50 -0.67
N PHE A 100 22.44 -3.92 -1.03
CA PHE A 100 21.23 -4.02 -0.21
C PHE A 100 20.72 -5.44 0.03
N ALA A 101 20.97 -6.39 -0.88
CA ALA A 101 20.63 -7.80 -0.62
C ALA A 101 21.45 -8.37 0.56
N THR A 102 22.75 -8.05 0.61
CA THR A 102 23.60 -8.43 1.75
C THR A 102 23.27 -7.63 3.02
N THR A 103 22.92 -6.35 2.88
CA THR A 103 22.49 -5.50 4.01
C THR A 103 21.22 -6.05 4.64
N TYR A 104 20.20 -6.35 3.82
CA TYR A 104 18.92 -6.86 4.25
C TYR A 104 19.07 -8.13 5.08
N ALA A 105 19.81 -9.12 4.59
CA ALA A 105 20.03 -10.38 5.28
C ALA A 105 20.72 -10.23 6.66
N VAL A 106 21.42 -9.12 6.90
CA VAL A 106 22.07 -8.82 8.19
C VAL A 106 21.12 -8.11 9.14
N VAL A 107 20.30 -7.19 8.62
CA VAL A 107 19.56 -6.24 9.46
C VAL A 107 18.07 -6.56 9.62
N GLU A 108 17.51 -7.44 8.78
CA GLU A 108 16.06 -7.67 8.72
C GLU A 108 15.44 -8.20 10.03
N SER A 109 16.20 -8.94 10.85
CA SER A 109 15.71 -9.45 12.13
C SER A 109 15.46 -8.33 13.15
N GLY A 110 16.13 -7.17 12.97
CA GLY A 110 15.96 -6.00 13.83
C GLY A 110 14.69 -5.20 13.55
N VAL A 111 13.93 -5.53 12.50
CA VAL A 111 12.72 -4.82 12.08
C VAL A 111 11.49 -5.60 12.55
N GLY A 112 10.72 -5.00 13.44
CA GLY A 112 9.52 -5.59 14.05
C GLY A 112 8.24 -5.14 13.37
N PHE A 113 7.29 -6.07 13.25
CA PHE A 113 5.91 -5.80 12.87
C PHE A 113 5.16 -5.34 14.11
N ILE A 114 4.52 -4.17 14.05
CA ILE A 114 3.80 -3.61 15.19
C ILE A 114 2.31 -3.79 14.95
N GLU A 115 1.64 -4.43 15.90
CA GLU A 115 0.18 -4.43 16.00
C GLU A 115 -0.23 -3.52 17.15
N VAL A 116 -1.18 -2.62 16.88
CA VAL A 116 -1.71 -1.68 17.86
C VAL A 116 -3.19 -1.88 18.00
N ALA A 117 -3.65 -2.12 19.22
CA ALA A 117 -5.06 -2.02 19.57
C ALA A 117 -5.37 -0.61 20.07
N THR A 118 -6.52 -0.07 19.71
CA THR A 118 -7.08 1.19 20.24
C THR A 118 -8.45 0.90 20.85
N CYS A 119 -9.19 1.93 21.27
CA CYS A 119 -10.55 1.71 21.79
C CYS A 119 -11.53 1.20 20.71
N ASP A 120 -11.33 1.59 19.45
CA ASP A 120 -12.34 1.43 18.39
C ASP A 120 -11.83 0.64 17.16
N ALA A 121 -10.52 0.36 17.08
CA ALA A 121 -9.88 -0.24 15.91
C ALA A 121 -8.52 -0.89 16.25
N SER A 122 -7.97 -1.64 15.30
CA SER A 122 -6.57 -2.05 15.30
C SER A 122 -5.82 -1.50 14.07
N TYR A 123 -4.52 -1.28 14.24
CA TYR A 123 -3.62 -0.76 13.21
C TYR A 123 -2.33 -1.55 13.18
N THR A 124 -1.61 -1.45 12.07
CA THR A 124 -0.31 -2.09 11.89
C THR A 124 0.73 -1.09 11.40
N GLY A 125 1.98 -1.35 11.75
CA GLY A 125 3.11 -0.54 11.32
C GLY A 125 4.43 -1.28 11.43
N SER A 126 5.52 -0.56 11.21
CA SER A 126 6.88 -1.09 11.35
C SER A 126 7.61 -0.37 12.46
N GLY A 127 8.59 -1.04 13.03
CA GLY A 127 9.57 -0.44 13.92
C GLY A 127 10.91 -1.14 13.85
N PHE A 128 11.91 -0.57 14.51
CA PHE A 128 13.25 -1.18 14.51
C PHE A 128 13.98 -0.99 15.82
N LEU A 129 14.79 -1.99 16.18
CA LEU A 129 15.55 -2.04 17.42
C LEU A 129 16.78 -1.14 17.36
N VAL A 130 16.93 -0.29 18.38
CA VAL A 130 18.15 0.50 18.63
C VAL A 130 18.86 0.06 19.92
N ALA A 131 18.22 -0.84 20.68
CA ALA A 131 18.79 -1.60 21.80
C ALA A 131 17.92 -2.86 22.02
N ASP A 132 18.38 -3.79 22.85
CA ASP A 132 17.73 -5.08 23.16
C ASP A 132 16.24 -4.99 23.56
N GLN A 133 15.80 -3.85 24.10
CA GLN A 133 14.39 -3.60 24.45
C GLN A 133 13.87 -2.26 23.97
N THR A 134 14.64 -1.53 23.17
CA THR A 134 14.22 -0.20 22.68
C THR A 134 13.97 -0.25 21.21
N LEU A 135 12.75 0.11 20.83
CA LEU A 135 12.31 0.18 19.46
C LEU A 135 11.86 1.60 19.11
N LEU A 136 12.19 2.04 17.90
CA LEU A 136 11.69 3.29 17.32
C LEU A 136 10.58 2.98 16.31
N THR A 137 9.57 3.83 16.26
CA THR A 137 8.48 3.78 15.27
C THR A 137 7.88 5.18 15.06
N ALA A 138 6.93 5.30 14.15
CA ALA A 138 6.22 6.55 13.90
C ALA A 138 5.16 6.81 14.98
N ALA A 139 5.00 8.06 15.41
CA ALA A 139 4.05 8.42 16.47
C ALA A 139 2.60 8.15 16.05
N HIS A 140 2.25 8.37 14.77
CA HIS A 140 0.91 8.05 14.25
C HIS A 140 0.57 6.56 14.27
N VAL A 141 1.57 5.66 14.30
CA VAL A 141 1.33 4.20 14.38
C VAL A 141 0.75 3.83 15.74
N ILE A 142 1.16 4.52 16.81
CA ILE A 142 0.80 4.22 18.21
C ILE A 142 -0.22 5.20 18.79
N GLU A 143 -0.81 6.07 17.96
CA GLU A 143 -1.76 7.08 18.40
C GLU A 143 -3.04 6.40 18.95
N GLY A 144 -3.40 6.73 20.20
CA GLY A 144 -4.55 6.11 20.87
C GLY A 144 -4.34 4.64 21.26
N ALA A 145 -3.11 4.14 21.24
CA ALA A 145 -2.79 2.77 21.62
C ALA A 145 -3.25 2.45 23.05
N THR A 146 -4.04 1.38 23.17
CA THR A 146 -4.41 0.76 24.43
C THR A 146 -3.54 -0.45 24.72
N ASP A 147 -3.12 -1.17 23.68
CA ASP A 147 -2.21 -2.31 23.73
C ASP A 147 -1.30 -2.31 22.50
N ILE A 148 -0.07 -2.78 22.64
CA ILE A 148 0.93 -2.81 21.57
C ILE A 148 1.68 -4.13 21.65
N GLU A 149 1.66 -4.88 20.55
CA GLU A 149 2.48 -6.07 20.37
C GLU A 149 3.48 -5.84 19.23
N VAL A 150 4.69 -6.35 19.41
CA VAL A 150 5.74 -6.31 18.39
C VAL A 150 6.17 -7.73 18.07
N GLU A 151 6.07 -8.10 16.80
CA GLU A 151 6.49 -9.40 16.28
C GLU A 151 7.84 -9.28 15.54
N PHE A 152 8.79 -10.12 15.95
CA PHE A 152 10.06 -10.34 15.28
C PHE A 152 10.13 -11.79 14.83
N ASP A 153 9.95 -12.02 13.54
CA ASP A 153 9.87 -13.35 12.95
C ASP A 153 8.81 -14.21 13.67
N ASP A 154 9.17 -15.23 14.45
CA ASP A 154 8.21 -16.07 15.21
C ASP A 154 8.03 -15.62 16.69
N GLU A 155 8.58 -14.47 17.09
CA GLU A 155 8.59 -13.98 18.47
C GLU A 155 7.74 -12.70 18.65
N THR A 156 6.61 -12.83 19.34
CA THR A 156 5.77 -11.69 19.74
C THR A 156 6.12 -11.21 21.16
N VAL A 157 6.24 -9.89 21.34
CA VAL A 157 6.57 -9.24 22.60
C VAL A 157 5.69 -8.01 22.82
N PRO A 158 4.97 -7.92 23.97
CA PRO A 158 4.26 -6.70 24.33
C PRO A 158 5.20 -5.53 24.52
N ALA A 159 4.71 -4.33 24.20
CA ALA A 159 5.48 -3.10 24.31
C ALA A 159 4.69 -1.97 24.97
N THR A 160 5.42 -1.06 25.59
CA THR A 160 4.86 0.17 26.17
C THR A 160 5.50 1.40 25.55
N VAL A 161 4.72 2.46 25.39
CA VAL A 161 5.28 3.74 24.91
C VAL A 161 6.04 4.41 26.05
N THR A 162 7.33 4.70 25.83
CA THR A 162 8.16 5.42 26.80
C THR A 162 8.34 6.89 26.47
N GLY A 163 7.93 7.31 25.28
CA GLY A 163 7.93 8.71 24.88
C GLY A 163 7.52 8.90 23.43
N VAL A 164 6.89 10.03 23.15
CA VAL A 164 6.53 10.48 21.81
C VAL A 164 7.01 11.92 21.57
N ASP A 165 7.37 12.20 20.33
CA ASP A 165 7.53 13.55 19.79
C ASP A 165 6.63 13.69 18.55
N PRO A 166 5.39 14.16 18.72
CA PRO A 166 4.44 14.31 17.61
C PRO A 166 4.88 15.34 16.55
N ALA A 167 5.80 16.26 16.88
CA ALA A 167 6.24 17.29 15.94
C ALA A 167 7.11 16.71 14.81
N ILE A 168 7.80 15.61 15.10
CA ILE A 168 8.65 14.88 14.15
C ILE A 168 8.12 13.46 13.89
N ASP A 169 6.88 13.19 14.30
CA ASP A 169 6.20 11.89 14.18
C ASP A 169 7.00 10.70 14.73
N LEU A 170 7.68 10.86 15.87
CA LEU A 170 8.51 9.80 16.45
C LEU A 170 7.92 9.24 17.74
N ALA A 171 7.97 7.92 17.90
CA ALA A 171 7.69 7.22 19.15
C ALA A 171 8.84 6.29 19.55
N VAL A 172 9.05 6.18 20.86
CA VAL A 172 10.02 5.27 21.47
C VAL A 172 9.26 4.24 22.30
N LEU A 173 9.33 2.99 21.88
CA LEU A 173 8.73 1.85 22.55
C LEU A 173 9.77 1.11 23.40
N GLN A 174 9.30 0.60 24.52
CA GLN A 174 10.03 -0.30 25.39
C GLN A 174 9.34 -1.66 25.34
N LEU A 175 10.07 -2.67 24.89
CA LEU A 175 9.62 -4.06 24.94
C LEU A 175 9.62 -4.55 26.40
N ASP A 176 8.67 -5.40 26.75
CA ASP A 176 8.53 -5.96 28.11
C ASP A 176 9.68 -6.90 28.49
N ARG A 177 10.40 -7.43 27.51
CA ARG A 177 11.57 -8.28 27.68
C ARG A 177 12.60 -8.07 26.57
N PRO A 178 13.90 -8.30 26.84
CA PRO A 178 14.94 -8.22 25.81
C PRO A 178 14.77 -9.31 24.75
N VAL A 179 15.09 -8.95 23.52
CA VAL A 179 15.11 -9.84 22.35
C VAL A 179 16.51 -9.91 21.74
N ASP A 180 16.84 -11.05 21.13
CA ASP A 180 18.16 -11.31 20.52
C ASP A 180 18.10 -11.14 19.00
N HIS A 181 17.86 -9.90 18.57
CA HIS A 181 17.73 -9.51 17.16
C HIS A 181 18.72 -8.41 16.80
N HIS A 182 18.85 -8.10 15.51
CA HIS A 182 19.77 -7.05 15.05
C HIS A 182 19.45 -5.70 15.71
N GLN A 183 20.46 -5.07 16.29
CA GLN A 183 20.36 -3.72 16.85
C GLN A 183 21.01 -2.76 15.87
N PHE A 184 20.21 -1.82 15.38
CA PHE A 184 20.66 -0.90 14.36
C PHE A 184 21.62 0.15 14.93
N GLU A 185 22.72 0.38 14.22
CA GLU A 185 23.59 1.52 14.46
C GLU A 185 23.02 2.78 13.83
N VAL A 186 22.98 3.86 14.61
CA VAL A 186 22.51 5.16 14.17
C VAL A 186 23.65 5.93 13.49
N ALA A 187 23.43 6.41 12.26
CA ALA A 187 24.40 7.22 11.56
C ALA A 187 24.69 8.54 12.31
N ARG A 188 25.92 9.04 12.18
CA ARG A 188 26.38 10.26 12.87
C ARG A 188 25.88 11.57 12.26
N ALA A 189 25.38 11.52 11.03
CA ALA A 189 24.98 12.69 10.28
C ALA A 189 23.93 12.32 9.24
N ASP A 190 23.16 13.32 8.82
CA ASP A 190 22.18 13.16 7.75
C ASP A 190 22.85 12.83 6.42
N PRO A 191 22.17 12.03 5.57
CA PRO A 191 22.66 11.70 4.24
C PRO A 191 22.57 12.91 3.31
N LYS A 192 23.34 12.89 2.22
CA LYS A 192 23.26 13.91 1.18
C LYS A 192 22.31 13.47 0.06
N PRO A 193 21.70 14.40 -0.69
CA PRO A 193 21.03 14.04 -1.94
C PRO A 193 21.96 13.22 -2.84
N GLY A 194 21.43 12.14 -3.43
CA GLY A 194 22.21 11.15 -4.17
C GLY A 194 22.71 9.95 -3.35
N THR A 195 22.53 9.95 -2.03
CA THR A 195 22.86 8.79 -1.17
C THR A 195 21.86 7.67 -1.43
N GLN A 196 22.35 6.47 -1.79
CA GLN A 196 21.51 5.27 -1.92
C GLN A 196 21.03 4.84 -0.55
N VAL A 197 19.73 4.54 -0.47
CA VAL A 197 19.07 4.10 0.76
C VAL A 197 18.07 2.99 0.46
N ALA A 198 17.69 2.26 1.50
CA ALA A 198 16.58 1.34 1.45
C ALA A 198 15.63 1.56 2.63
N VAL A 199 14.35 1.30 2.43
CA VAL A 199 13.34 1.25 3.48
C VAL A 199 12.99 -0.21 3.74
N ILE A 200 12.99 -0.62 5.00
CA ILE A 200 12.60 -1.98 5.40
C ILE A 200 11.35 -1.89 6.26
N GLY A 201 10.36 -2.76 6.01
CA GLY A 201 9.15 -2.80 6.83
C GLY A 201 8.07 -3.72 6.27
N PHE A 202 6.86 -3.56 6.79
CA PHE A 202 5.69 -4.41 6.53
C PHE A 202 4.61 -3.63 5.77
N PRO A 203 4.83 -3.28 4.49
CA PRO A 203 3.85 -2.50 3.74
C PRO A 203 2.51 -3.24 3.69
N PHE A 204 1.45 -2.53 4.06
CA PHE A 204 0.08 -3.02 4.14
C PHE A 204 -0.12 -4.19 5.11
N GLY A 205 0.81 -4.41 6.04
CA GLY A 205 0.83 -5.59 6.92
C GLY A 205 1.20 -6.89 6.21
N GLU A 206 1.69 -6.81 4.97
CA GLU A 206 2.23 -7.95 4.22
C GLU A 206 3.63 -8.33 4.77
N PRO A 207 4.16 -9.50 4.38
CA PRO A 207 5.50 -9.92 4.76
C PRO A 207 6.55 -8.82 4.56
N LYS A 208 7.52 -8.80 5.47
CA LYS A 208 8.65 -7.88 5.50
C LYS A 208 9.26 -7.72 4.11
N SER A 209 9.51 -6.48 3.70
CA SER A 209 10.04 -6.15 2.40
C SER A 209 11.08 -5.04 2.48
N LEU A 210 11.94 -4.97 1.47
CA LEU A 210 12.90 -3.91 1.26
C LEU A 210 12.57 -3.15 -0.02
N THR A 211 12.56 -1.82 0.04
CA THR A 211 12.43 -0.94 -1.13
C THR A 211 13.66 -0.05 -1.26
N GLU A 212 14.34 -0.14 -2.41
CA GLU A 212 15.54 0.64 -2.67
C GLU A 212 15.21 2.00 -3.30
N GLY A 213 16.06 2.98 -3.03
CA GLY A 213 16.00 4.29 -3.66
C GLY A 213 17.20 5.15 -3.30
N THR A 214 17.02 6.45 -3.41
CA THR A 214 18.02 7.48 -3.21
C THR A 214 17.39 8.64 -2.44
N ILE A 215 18.18 9.34 -1.64
CA ILE A 215 17.76 10.62 -1.07
C ILE A 215 17.67 11.66 -2.20
N SER A 216 16.47 12.11 -2.51
CA SER A 216 16.19 13.08 -3.59
C SER A 216 16.27 14.53 -3.12
N GLY A 217 16.08 14.77 -1.82
CA GLY A 217 16.09 16.12 -1.26
C GLY A 217 16.07 16.12 0.27
N LEU A 218 16.43 17.25 0.84
CA LEU A 218 16.39 17.51 2.29
C LEU A 218 15.47 18.71 2.56
N ASP A 219 15.24 18.98 3.85
CA ASP A 219 14.52 20.14 4.38
C ASP A 219 13.13 20.32 3.77
N ARG A 220 12.39 19.22 3.60
CA ARG A 220 11.03 19.25 3.06
C ARG A 220 10.02 19.57 4.14
N GLU A 221 9.02 20.31 3.72
CA GLU A 221 7.83 20.61 4.51
C GLU A 221 6.62 19.97 3.83
N ILE A 222 5.82 19.24 4.61
CA ILE A 222 4.54 18.69 4.18
C ILE A 222 3.48 19.03 5.21
N THR A 223 2.26 19.33 4.73
CA THR A 223 1.10 19.51 5.60
C THR A 223 0.10 18.41 5.29
N PHE A 224 -0.30 17.66 6.32
CA PHE A 224 -1.24 16.55 6.24
C PHE A 224 -2.10 16.50 7.51
N ASP A 225 -3.40 16.25 7.38
CA ASP A 225 -4.37 16.22 8.49
C ASP A 225 -4.22 17.39 9.48
N SER A 226 -4.03 18.60 8.94
CA SER A 226 -3.83 19.84 9.71
C SER A 226 -2.57 19.89 10.59
N ARG A 227 -1.64 18.94 10.42
CA ARG A 227 -0.29 18.95 11.01
C ARG A 227 0.74 19.27 9.92
N THR A 228 1.74 20.08 10.25
CA THR A 228 2.85 20.41 9.35
C THR A 228 4.13 19.77 9.87
N TYR A 229 4.71 18.91 9.06
CA TYR A 229 5.98 18.22 9.34
C TYR A 229 7.07 18.94 8.55
N THR A 230 8.17 19.28 9.23
CA THR A 230 9.24 20.12 8.68
C THR A 230 10.58 19.41 8.76
N GLY A 231 11.51 19.77 7.88
CA GLY A 231 12.86 19.21 7.90
C GLY A 231 12.94 17.76 7.44
N LEU A 232 11.95 17.25 6.69
CA LEU A 232 11.92 15.86 6.23
C LEU A 232 12.94 15.62 5.10
N MET A 233 13.45 14.40 5.02
CA MET A 233 14.15 13.91 3.84
C MET A 233 13.12 13.44 2.81
N GLN A 234 13.41 13.66 1.54
CA GLN A 234 12.68 13.08 0.43
C GLN A 234 13.48 11.93 -0.16
N THR A 235 12.81 10.83 -0.50
CA THR A 235 13.38 9.70 -1.21
C THR A 235 12.45 9.21 -2.32
N ASP A 236 12.99 8.54 -3.32
CA ASP A 236 12.22 7.79 -4.31
C ASP A 236 12.06 6.30 -3.94
N ALA A 237 12.63 5.85 -2.81
CA ALA A 237 12.32 4.55 -2.23
C ALA A 237 10.81 4.46 -1.92
N ALA A 238 10.20 3.33 -2.26
CA ALA A 238 8.75 3.17 -2.11
C ALA A 238 8.37 3.11 -0.61
N ILE A 239 7.58 4.10 -0.19
CA ILE A 239 7.00 4.19 1.16
C ILE A 239 5.49 4.08 1.03
N ASN A 240 4.92 3.11 1.76
CA ASN A 240 3.51 2.75 1.71
C ASN A 240 2.97 2.63 3.15
N PRO A 241 1.65 2.74 3.37
CA PRO A 241 1.05 2.36 4.64
C PRO A 241 1.62 1.02 5.13
N GLY A 242 1.96 0.90 6.41
CA GLY A 242 2.55 -0.31 7.00
C GLY A 242 4.08 -0.33 7.10
N ASN A 243 4.82 0.27 6.14
CA ASN A 243 6.28 0.47 6.31
C ASN A 243 6.64 1.81 6.99
N SER A 244 5.64 2.63 7.35
CA SER A 244 5.76 3.73 8.32
C SER A 244 6.40 3.23 9.62
N GLY A 245 7.34 4.01 10.15
CA GLY A 245 8.09 3.66 11.35
C GLY A 245 9.26 2.70 11.10
N GLY A 246 9.38 2.14 9.89
CA GLY A 246 10.49 1.30 9.49
C GLY A 246 11.79 2.10 9.28
N PRO A 247 12.96 1.44 9.35
CA PRO A 247 14.25 2.11 9.20
C PRO A 247 14.52 2.48 7.74
N VAL A 248 15.13 3.66 7.56
CA VAL A 248 15.82 4.04 6.31
C VAL A 248 17.31 3.77 6.50
N VAL A 249 17.85 2.83 5.72
CA VAL A 249 19.22 2.32 5.87
C VAL A 249 20.10 2.67 4.67
N THR A 250 21.37 2.93 4.92
CA THR A 250 22.40 2.95 3.86
C THR A 250 22.88 1.53 3.53
N VAL A 251 23.65 1.38 2.45
CA VAL A 251 24.15 0.07 1.98
C VAL A 251 25.04 -0.64 3.03
N ASP A 252 25.64 0.10 3.96
CA ASP A 252 26.39 -0.46 5.09
C ASP A 252 25.52 -0.88 6.30
N GLY A 253 24.20 -0.66 6.23
CA GLY A 253 23.25 -1.00 7.30
C GLY A 253 23.02 0.07 8.35
N SER A 254 23.66 1.23 8.25
CA SER A 254 23.46 2.34 9.20
C SER A 254 22.10 3.02 9.00
N ILE A 255 21.42 3.40 10.08
CA ILE A 255 20.17 4.17 10.01
C ILE A 255 20.47 5.62 9.69
N VAL A 256 19.86 6.13 8.63
CA VAL A 256 19.89 7.55 8.27
C VAL A 256 18.55 8.27 8.47
N GLY A 257 17.49 7.52 8.76
CA GLY A 257 16.19 8.07 9.11
C GLY A 257 15.13 7.01 9.37
N MET A 258 13.89 7.44 9.53
CA MET A 258 12.71 6.59 9.70
C MET A 258 11.68 6.91 8.61
N ALA A 259 11.16 5.87 7.97
CA ALA A 259 10.17 6.02 6.91
C ALA A 259 8.85 6.55 7.46
N ASP A 260 8.27 7.48 6.72
CA ASP A 260 7.08 8.19 7.14
C ASP A 260 6.06 8.23 5.98
N ALA A 261 5.01 7.40 6.09
CA ALA A 261 3.96 7.30 5.09
C ALA A 261 2.78 8.28 5.33
N ILE A 262 3.03 9.44 5.97
CA ILE A 262 2.02 10.50 6.15
C ILE A 262 1.35 10.89 4.82
N ARG A 263 2.11 10.96 3.71
CA ARG A 263 1.54 11.28 2.40
C ARG A 263 1.19 10.02 1.60
N LYS A 264 -0.09 9.62 1.68
CA LYS A 264 -0.63 8.50 0.91
C LYS A 264 -0.64 8.83 -0.60
N ARG A 265 -0.24 7.87 -1.44
CA ARG A 265 -0.38 7.88 -2.92
C ARG A 265 0.52 8.86 -3.69
N SER A 266 1.80 8.97 -3.32
CA SER A 266 2.78 9.74 -4.09
C SER A 266 3.80 8.82 -4.75
N GLN A 267 3.74 8.68 -6.07
CA GLN A 267 4.68 7.83 -6.80
C GLN A 267 6.07 8.46 -6.82
N GLY A 268 7.09 7.71 -6.37
CA GLY A 268 8.49 8.14 -6.37
C GLY A 268 8.80 9.35 -5.47
N ILE A 269 7.90 9.69 -4.53
CA ILE A 269 8.13 10.75 -3.54
C ILE A 269 7.67 10.24 -2.17
N GLY A 270 8.59 9.58 -1.47
CA GLY A 270 8.48 9.23 -0.07
C GLY A 270 9.12 10.28 0.83
N PHE A 271 8.70 10.33 2.08
CA PHE A 271 9.30 11.18 3.11
C PHE A 271 9.85 10.33 4.25
N ALA A 272 10.91 10.82 4.88
CA ALA A 272 11.51 10.19 6.04
C ALA A 272 11.97 11.23 7.05
N VAL A 273 11.82 10.92 8.32
CA VAL A 273 12.35 11.72 9.43
C VAL A 273 13.87 11.51 9.47
N PRO A 274 14.69 12.56 9.36
CA PRO A 274 16.15 12.42 9.37
C PRO A 274 16.69 12.05 10.75
N ILE A 275 17.86 11.42 10.75
CA ILE A 275 18.52 10.99 11.98
C ILE A 275 18.88 12.17 12.90
N SER A 276 19.17 13.35 12.34
CA SER A 276 19.42 14.57 13.12
C SER A 276 18.23 14.98 14.01
N GLN A 277 17.00 14.70 13.57
CA GLN A 277 15.79 14.96 14.37
C GLN A 277 15.52 13.84 15.39
N MET A 278 15.85 12.59 15.05
CA MET A 278 15.62 11.44 15.93
C MET A 278 16.66 11.32 17.06
N LEU A 279 17.91 11.74 16.80
CA LEU A 279 19.04 11.60 17.73
C LEU A 279 18.79 12.20 19.12
N PRO A 280 18.23 13.43 19.25
CA PRO A 280 17.86 13.97 20.56
C PRO A 280 16.90 13.07 21.34
N ALA A 281 15.87 12.53 20.69
CA ALA A 281 14.89 11.65 21.31
C ALA A 281 15.51 10.32 21.79
N VAL A 282 16.39 9.74 20.98
CA VAL A 282 17.12 8.51 21.34
C VAL A 282 18.02 8.73 22.56
N ASN A 283 18.73 9.87 22.61
CA ASN A 283 19.70 10.17 23.67
C ASN A 283 19.06 10.76 24.94
N GLN A 284 17.91 11.41 24.83
CA GLN A 284 17.29 12.18 25.91
C GLN A 284 15.78 11.87 26.05
N ARG A 285 15.44 10.59 26.24
CA ARG A 285 14.03 10.15 26.37
C ARG A 285 13.20 10.94 27.39
N ALA A 286 13.83 11.50 28.42
CA ALA A 286 13.16 12.31 29.44
C ALA A 286 12.51 13.60 28.89
N SER A 287 12.89 14.08 27.70
CA SER A 287 12.24 15.23 27.05
C SER A 287 11.03 14.86 26.20
N LEU A 288 10.77 13.56 26.00
CA LEU A 288 9.62 13.08 25.23
C LEU A 288 8.35 13.16 26.05
N VAL A 289 7.24 13.42 25.36
CA VAL A 289 5.92 13.45 25.97
C VAL A 289 5.50 12.01 26.27
N GLN A 290 4.94 11.75 27.45
CA GLN A 290 4.27 10.48 27.72
C GLN A 290 2.87 10.55 27.12
N PRO A 291 2.49 9.66 26.18
CA PRO A 291 1.12 9.66 25.66
C PRO A 291 0.14 9.30 26.77
N GLU A 292 -1.00 9.99 26.81
CA GLU A 292 -2.10 9.58 27.68
C GLU A 292 -2.69 8.28 27.14
N ARG A 293 -2.61 7.20 27.94
CA ARG A 293 -3.30 5.95 27.62
C ARG A 293 -4.81 6.20 27.73
N PRO A 294 -5.61 5.91 26.69
CA PRO A 294 -7.06 6.06 26.79
C PRO A 294 -7.64 5.24 27.94
N ASP A 295 -8.53 5.85 28.73
CA ASP A 295 -9.33 5.18 29.77
C ASP A 295 -10.48 4.37 29.14
N CYS A 296 -10.13 3.48 28.22
CA CYS A 296 -11.01 2.42 27.76
C CYS A 296 -10.35 1.09 28.12
N VAL A 297 -11.16 0.14 28.58
CA VAL A 297 -10.74 -1.25 28.47
C VAL A 297 -10.83 -1.50 26.97
N PRO A 298 -9.72 -1.74 26.23
CA PRO A 298 -9.87 -2.27 24.89
C PRO A 298 -10.79 -3.47 25.05
N GLU A 299 -11.96 -3.42 24.43
CA GLU A 299 -12.81 -4.60 24.38
C GLU A 299 -11.89 -5.69 23.84
N ALA A 300 -11.55 -6.66 24.68
CA ALA A 300 -10.56 -7.66 24.33
C ALA A 300 -11.08 -8.30 23.06
N THR A 301 -10.50 -7.92 21.93
CA THR A 301 -10.74 -8.59 20.67
C THR A 301 -10.04 -9.93 20.80
N GLU A 302 -10.75 -10.88 21.42
CA GLU A 302 -10.92 -12.17 20.77
C GLU A 302 -11.01 -11.88 19.27
N PRO A 303 -10.13 -12.46 18.42
CA PRO A 303 -10.04 -12.09 17.01
C PRO A 303 -11.46 -12.05 16.47
N ASP A 304 -11.94 -10.85 16.08
CA ASP A 304 -13.36 -10.63 15.84
C ASP A 304 -13.84 -11.75 14.91
N PRO A 305 -14.62 -12.72 15.41
CA PRO A 305 -14.94 -13.92 14.64
C PRO A 305 -15.73 -13.55 13.37
N VAL A 306 -16.35 -12.35 13.38
CA VAL A 306 -16.92 -11.72 12.20
C VAL A 306 -15.82 -11.30 11.24
N LEU A 307 -14.89 -10.42 11.61
CA LEU A 307 -13.80 -9.97 10.72
C LEU A 307 -12.92 -11.11 10.21
N ALA A 308 -12.54 -12.07 11.07
CA ALA A 308 -11.75 -13.23 10.67
C ALA A 308 -12.49 -14.10 9.64
N GLY A 309 -13.78 -14.35 9.88
CA GLY A 309 -14.61 -15.11 8.97
C GLY A 309 -14.90 -14.38 7.65
N VAL A 310 -15.14 -13.08 7.70
CA VAL A 310 -15.34 -12.21 6.54
C VAL A 310 -14.08 -12.15 5.68
N ARG A 311 -12.92 -11.85 6.29
CA ARG A 311 -11.63 -11.80 5.59
C ARG A 311 -11.35 -13.13 4.90
N LYS A 312 -11.60 -14.25 5.60
CA LYS A 312 -11.47 -15.58 5.02
C LYS A 312 -12.37 -15.77 3.80
N THR A 313 -13.64 -15.39 3.86
CA THR A 313 -14.57 -15.54 2.73
C THR A 313 -14.15 -14.72 1.52
N LEU A 314 -13.73 -13.46 1.73
CA LEU A 314 -13.26 -12.59 0.66
C LEU A 314 -11.94 -13.08 0.06
N GLN A 315 -11.00 -13.56 0.89
CA GLN A 315 -9.77 -14.17 0.39
C GLN A 315 -10.05 -15.45 -0.40
N ASP A 316 -10.92 -16.33 0.10
CA ASP A 316 -11.29 -17.56 -0.59
C ASP A 316 -11.98 -17.28 -1.94
N HIS A 317 -12.67 -16.14 -2.08
CA HIS A 317 -13.28 -15.67 -3.33
C HIS A 317 -12.20 -15.32 -4.36
N LEU A 318 -11.28 -14.41 -4.02
CA LEU A 318 -10.17 -14.00 -4.88
C LEU A 318 -9.28 -15.19 -5.26
N ASP A 319 -8.95 -16.05 -4.29
CA ASP A 319 -8.15 -17.26 -4.54
C ASP A 319 -8.85 -18.22 -5.51
N ALA A 320 -10.18 -18.31 -5.47
CA ALA A 320 -10.94 -19.17 -6.36
C ALA A 320 -11.00 -18.59 -7.78
N VAL A 321 -11.12 -17.26 -7.94
CA VAL A 321 -10.96 -16.57 -9.22
C VAL A 321 -9.58 -16.85 -9.80
N ASN A 322 -8.52 -16.65 -9.02
CA ASN A 322 -7.13 -16.88 -9.42
C ASN A 322 -6.85 -18.32 -9.83
N ALA A 323 -7.45 -19.28 -9.11
CA ALA A 323 -7.36 -20.70 -9.42
C ALA A 323 -8.27 -21.13 -10.59
N ARG A 324 -9.11 -20.23 -11.12
CA ARG A 324 -10.15 -20.49 -12.12
C ARG A 324 -11.13 -21.58 -11.68
N ASP A 325 -11.37 -21.70 -10.37
CA ASP A 325 -12.32 -22.63 -9.77
C ASP A 325 -13.62 -21.87 -9.43
N TYR A 326 -14.36 -21.47 -10.46
CA TYR A 326 -15.58 -20.67 -10.30
C TYR A 326 -16.71 -21.42 -9.58
N ALA A 327 -16.68 -22.76 -9.62
CA ALA A 327 -17.58 -23.59 -8.84
C ALA A 327 -17.26 -23.52 -7.33
N LYS A 328 -15.98 -23.38 -6.96
CA LYS A 328 -15.55 -23.04 -5.59
C LYS A 328 -15.89 -21.61 -5.24
N ASP A 329 -15.67 -20.70 -6.17
CA ASP A 329 -15.90 -19.29 -5.95
C ASP A 329 -17.35 -18.98 -5.62
N MET A 330 -18.28 -19.49 -6.42
CA MET A 330 -19.71 -19.34 -6.18
C MET A 330 -20.15 -19.80 -4.78
N ARG A 331 -19.45 -20.76 -4.13
CA ARG A 331 -19.79 -21.18 -2.76
C ARG A 331 -19.53 -20.11 -1.71
N GLN A 332 -18.78 -19.07 -2.02
CA GLN A 332 -18.61 -17.90 -1.16
C GLN A 332 -19.83 -16.97 -1.18
N PHE A 333 -20.78 -17.18 -2.10
CA PHE A 333 -21.96 -16.34 -2.25
C PHE A 333 -23.23 -16.99 -1.70
N SER A 334 -24.19 -16.14 -1.31
CA SER A 334 -25.50 -16.55 -0.83
C SER A 334 -26.24 -17.39 -1.87
N ALA A 335 -27.25 -18.17 -1.44
CA ALA A 335 -28.06 -18.98 -2.36
C ALA A 335 -28.82 -18.13 -3.39
N GLU A 336 -29.14 -16.89 -3.04
CA GLU A 336 -29.83 -15.94 -3.91
C GLU A 336 -28.91 -15.49 -5.06
N ILE A 337 -27.70 -15.00 -4.76
CA ILE A 337 -26.72 -14.61 -5.79
C ILE A 337 -26.37 -15.80 -6.69
N ARG A 338 -26.20 -17.00 -6.11
CA ARG A 338 -25.90 -18.21 -6.88
C ARG A 338 -27.02 -18.63 -7.82
N ALA A 339 -28.27 -18.22 -7.59
CA ALA A 339 -29.39 -18.57 -8.47
C ALA A 339 -29.38 -17.76 -9.78
N ASP A 340 -28.72 -16.61 -9.78
CA ASP A 340 -28.74 -15.66 -10.90
C ASP A 340 -27.56 -15.83 -11.87
N SER A 341 -26.63 -16.76 -11.61
CA SER A 341 -25.47 -16.97 -12.46
C SER A 341 -24.96 -18.42 -12.46
N THR A 342 -24.00 -18.75 -13.34
CA THR A 342 -23.36 -20.08 -13.42
C THR A 342 -21.83 -19.97 -13.47
N PRO A 343 -21.09 -21.03 -13.08
CA PRO A 343 -19.63 -21.03 -13.15
C PRO A 343 -19.10 -20.73 -14.57
N GLU A 344 -19.81 -21.16 -15.61
CA GLU A 344 -19.42 -20.92 -17.00
C GLU A 344 -19.54 -19.45 -17.39
N GLN A 345 -20.51 -18.72 -16.84
CA GLN A 345 -20.62 -17.27 -17.02
C GLN A 345 -19.45 -16.56 -16.34
N TRP A 346 -19.15 -16.93 -15.10
CA TRP A 346 -18.02 -16.36 -14.35
C TRP A 346 -16.68 -16.65 -15.05
N GLN A 347 -16.52 -17.84 -15.62
CA GLN A 347 -15.35 -18.15 -16.43
C GLN A 347 -15.24 -17.28 -17.69
N ALA A 348 -16.36 -16.93 -18.31
CA ALA A 348 -16.36 -16.06 -19.48
C ALA A 348 -15.95 -14.62 -19.12
N ASP A 349 -16.35 -14.14 -17.94
CA ASP A 349 -16.12 -12.76 -17.51
C ASP A 349 -14.75 -12.58 -16.80
N TYR A 350 -14.36 -13.53 -15.93
CA TYR A 350 -13.14 -13.46 -15.11
C TYR A 350 -12.04 -14.43 -15.57
N GLY A 351 -12.15 -14.98 -16.78
CA GLY A 351 -11.27 -16.06 -17.29
C GLY A 351 -9.77 -15.71 -17.34
N THR A 352 -9.45 -14.42 -17.34
CA THR A 352 -8.09 -13.88 -17.42
C THR A 352 -7.70 -13.08 -16.17
N THR A 353 -8.62 -12.93 -15.23
CA THR A 353 -8.45 -12.12 -14.03
C THR A 353 -7.55 -12.82 -13.01
N TYR A 354 -6.67 -12.03 -12.41
CA TYR A 354 -5.87 -12.37 -11.25
C TYR A 354 -6.00 -11.26 -10.22
N ASP A 355 -6.60 -11.56 -9.08
CA ASP A 355 -6.87 -10.64 -8.00
C ASP A 355 -5.84 -10.79 -6.87
N ASP A 356 -5.33 -9.67 -6.36
CA ASP A 356 -4.43 -9.62 -5.21
C ASP A 356 -4.64 -8.33 -4.39
N GLN A 357 -3.81 -8.12 -3.37
CA GLN A 357 -3.83 -6.90 -2.55
C GLN A 357 -5.19 -6.63 -1.88
N LEU A 358 -5.85 -7.68 -1.37
CA LEU A 358 -7.10 -7.54 -0.62
C LEU A 358 -6.87 -6.76 0.68
N GLN A 359 -7.49 -5.60 0.80
CA GLN A 359 -7.53 -4.81 2.02
C GLN A 359 -8.96 -4.71 2.50
N ILE A 360 -9.18 -5.07 3.76
CA ILE A 360 -10.45 -4.83 4.43
C ILE A 360 -10.38 -3.46 5.09
N GLY A 361 -11.30 -2.58 4.72
CA GLY A 361 -11.48 -1.28 5.33
C GLY A 361 -12.41 -1.36 6.55
N SER A 362 -13.47 -0.57 6.55
CA SER A 362 -14.45 -0.53 7.62
C SER A 362 -15.42 -1.70 7.62
N VAL A 363 -15.70 -2.25 8.80
CA VAL A 363 -16.81 -3.15 9.08
C VAL A 363 -17.88 -2.37 9.84
N THR A 364 -19.10 -2.33 9.30
CA THR A 364 -20.20 -1.54 9.86
C THR A 364 -21.50 -2.34 9.88
N GLY A 365 -22.43 -1.96 10.76
CA GLY A 365 -23.71 -2.66 10.88
C GLY A 365 -23.68 -3.83 11.88
N PRO A 366 -24.75 -4.63 11.94
CA PRO A 366 -24.89 -5.67 12.95
C PRO A 366 -23.97 -6.86 12.69
N ALA A 367 -23.46 -7.48 13.75
CA ALA A 367 -22.57 -8.64 13.70
C ALA A 367 -23.14 -9.87 12.99
N SER A 368 -24.45 -9.94 12.72
CA SER A 368 -25.10 -11.01 11.96
C SER A 368 -25.13 -10.76 10.44
N SER A 369 -24.99 -9.50 10.02
CA SER A 369 -25.05 -9.09 8.62
C SER A 369 -24.28 -7.78 8.39
N PRO A 370 -22.94 -7.78 8.54
CA PRO A 370 -22.15 -6.59 8.44
C PRO A 370 -21.96 -6.15 6.98
N ARG A 371 -21.72 -4.84 6.82
CA ARG A 371 -21.21 -4.24 5.58
C ARG A 371 -19.72 -4.00 5.72
N VAL A 372 -18.97 -4.44 4.71
CA VAL A 372 -17.52 -4.50 4.72
C VAL A 372 -17.02 -3.74 3.52
N SER A 373 -16.31 -2.63 3.72
CA SER A 373 -15.58 -2.02 2.62
C SER A 373 -14.28 -2.78 2.38
N ALA A 374 -13.95 -3.02 1.12
CA ALA A 374 -12.74 -3.69 0.72
C ALA A 374 -12.19 -3.10 -0.58
N THR A 375 -10.87 -3.12 -0.70
CA THR A 375 -10.18 -2.80 -1.95
C THR A 375 -9.30 -3.96 -2.35
N PHE A 376 -9.17 -4.22 -3.63
CA PHE A 376 -8.27 -5.24 -4.17
C PHE A 376 -7.86 -4.85 -5.58
N ARG A 377 -6.76 -5.40 -6.05
CA ARG A 377 -6.25 -5.17 -7.40
C ARG A 377 -6.57 -6.36 -8.28
N SER A 378 -7.07 -6.11 -9.48
CA SER A 378 -7.27 -7.09 -10.52
C SER A 378 -6.31 -6.83 -11.67
N GLN A 379 -5.60 -7.87 -12.09
CA GLN A 379 -4.83 -7.90 -13.35
C GLN A 379 -5.57 -8.79 -14.34
N GLN A 380 -5.68 -8.38 -15.60
CA GLN A 380 -6.46 -9.11 -16.60
C GLN A 380 -5.98 -8.83 -18.02
N ASP A 381 -6.40 -9.66 -18.97
CA ASP A 381 -6.13 -9.41 -20.39
C ASP A 381 -7.00 -8.23 -20.91
N PRO A 382 -6.52 -7.44 -21.89
CA PRO A 382 -7.35 -6.43 -22.53
C PRO A 382 -8.65 -7.04 -23.08
N GLY A 383 -9.76 -6.39 -22.80
CA GLY A 383 -11.11 -6.77 -23.20
C GLY A 383 -11.94 -7.46 -22.11
N TYR A 384 -11.33 -7.79 -20.97
CA TYR A 384 -12.01 -8.43 -19.82
C TYR A 384 -12.30 -7.47 -18.66
N GLY A 385 -11.98 -6.18 -18.83
CA GLY A 385 -12.31 -5.15 -17.85
C GLY A 385 -13.76 -4.69 -17.87
N PRO A 386 -14.18 -3.91 -16.85
CA PRO A 386 -15.50 -3.30 -16.82
C PRO A 386 -15.68 -2.32 -17.97
N GLU A 387 -16.94 -2.00 -18.27
CA GLU A 387 -17.31 -0.99 -19.26
C GLU A 387 -16.58 0.34 -18.98
N GLY A 388 -15.92 0.90 -19.99
CA GLY A 388 -15.08 2.11 -19.88
C GLY A 388 -13.63 1.86 -19.46
N ALA A 389 -13.24 0.62 -19.19
CA ALA A 389 -11.86 0.19 -18.94
C ALA A 389 -11.51 -1.09 -19.69
N GLU A 390 -12.02 -1.25 -20.91
CA GLU A 390 -11.81 -2.45 -21.72
C GLU A 390 -10.33 -2.65 -22.08
N ASP A 391 -9.55 -1.58 -22.21
CA ASP A 391 -8.12 -1.65 -22.46
C ASP A 391 -7.28 -1.77 -21.18
N ALA A 392 -7.90 -1.67 -20.00
CA ALA A 392 -7.18 -1.72 -18.73
C ALA A 392 -6.77 -3.15 -18.38
N THR A 393 -5.46 -3.37 -18.30
CA THR A 393 -4.86 -4.64 -17.85
C THR A 393 -4.70 -4.73 -16.35
N CYS A 394 -4.90 -3.63 -15.63
CA CYS A 394 -4.81 -3.58 -14.18
C CYS A 394 -5.73 -2.51 -13.61
N LEU A 395 -6.53 -2.90 -12.61
CA LEU A 395 -7.51 -2.06 -11.93
C LEU A 395 -7.41 -2.26 -10.41
N ILE A 396 -7.62 -1.19 -9.65
CA ILE A 396 -7.81 -1.23 -8.20
C ILE A 396 -9.29 -0.98 -7.93
N TRP A 397 -9.98 -1.99 -7.42
CA TRP A 397 -11.39 -1.95 -7.09
C TRP A 397 -11.63 -1.41 -5.68
N SER A 398 -12.77 -0.74 -5.50
CA SER A 398 -13.31 -0.35 -4.20
C SER A 398 -14.74 -0.85 -4.10
N ILE A 399 -14.99 -1.85 -3.26
CA ILE A 399 -16.27 -2.56 -3.14
C ILE A 399 -16.77 -2.52 -1.69
N ALA A 400 -18.05 -2.28 -1.52
CA ALA A 400 -18.78 -2.49 -0.28
C ALA A 400 -19.53 -3.83 -0.38
N TYR A 401 -19.05 -4.83 0.35
CA TYR A 401 -19.69 -6.13 0.46
C TYR A 401 -20.73 -6.14 1.58
N GLU A 402 -21.88 -6.75 1.31
CA GLU A 402 -22.82 -7.18 2.35
C GLU A 402 -22.53 -8.65 2.65
N MET A 403 -22.36 -8.96 3.94
CA MET A 403 -22.03 -10.30 4.40
C MET A 403 -23.19 -10.86 5.22
N MET A 404 -23.36 -12.17 5.21
CA MET A 404 -24.29 -12.86 6.10
C MET A 404 -23.72 -14.19 6.57
N GLN A 405 -24.16 -14.65 7.74
CA GLN A 405 -23.74 -15.93 8.29
C GLN A 405 -24.68 -17.07 7.86
N VAL A 406 -24.11 -18.18 7.36
CA VAL A 406 -24.82 -19.41 7.01
C VAL A 406 -24.14 -20.58 7.72
N GLY A 407 -24.73 -21.03 8.82
CA GLY A 407 -24.10 -22.03 9.68
C GLY A 407 -22.88 -21.46 10.39
N ASP A 408 -21.73 -22.10 10.21
CA ASP A 408 -20.42 -21.70 10.73
C ASP A 408 -19.61 -20.82 9.76
N ARG A 409 -20.16 -20.50 8.59
CA ARG A 409 -19.46 -19.77 7.52
C ARG A 409 -20.08 -18.41 7.26
N TRP A 410 -19.23 -17.49 6.79
CA TRP A 410 -19.63 -16.23 6.17
C TRP A 410 -19.79 -16.40 4.66
N VAL A 411 -20.78 -15.73 4.09
CA VAL A 411 -20.98 -15.64 2.64
C VAL A 411 -21.27 -14.20 2.23
N ILE A 412 -20.88 -13.86 1.00
CA ILE A 412 -21.21 -12.60 0.34
C ILE A 412 -22.69 -12.66 -0.05
N SER A 413 -23.50 -11.76 0.50
CA SER A 413 -24.93 -11.61 0.18
C SER A 413 -25.22 -10.41 -0.71
N GLY A 414 -24.25 -9.52 -0.90
CA GLY A 414 -24.34 -8.39 -1.81
C GLY A 414 -22.96 -7.76 -2.04
N ALA A 415 -22.81 -7.05 -3.15
CA ALA A 415 -21.62 -6.27 -3.46
C ALA A 415 -22.04 -5.01 -4.21
N ALA A 416 -21.47 -3.87 -3.85
CA ALA A 416 -21.71 -2.59 -4.50
C ALA A 416 -20.41 -1.83 -4.68
N GLY A 417 -20.24 -1.17 -5.82
CA GLY A 417 -19.09 -0.32 -6.08
C GLY A 417 -19.08 0.93 -5.16
N VAL A 418 -17.91 1.31 -4.68
CA VAL A 418 -17.71 2.54 -3.89
C VAL A 418 -17.10 3.61 -4.79
N GLY A 419 -17.90 4.63 -5.11
CA GLY A 419 -17.52 5.69 -6.06
C GLY A 419 -17.98 5.41 -7.49
N ASP A 420 -17.75 6.38 -8.38
CA ASP A 420 -18.12 6.30 -9.79
C ASP A 420 -16.97 6.89 -10.65
N PRO A 421 -16.17 6.04 -11.34
CA PRO A 421 -16.24 4.57 -11.33
C PRO A 421 -15.75 3.98 -9.98
N PRO A 422 -16.17 2.75 -9.62
CA PRO A 422 -15.75 2.07 -8.39
C PRO A 422 -14.35 1.42 -8.50
N TRP A 423 -13.55 1.91 -9.45
CA TRP A 423 -12.22 1.41 -9.74
C TRP A 423 -11.32 2.54 -10.24
N THR A 424 -10.02 2.33 -10.12
CA THR A 424 -8.98 3.17 -10.73
C THR A 424 -8.01 2.29 -11.52
N ARG A 425 -7.33 2.83 -12.53
CA ARG A 425 -6.27 2.08 -13.23
C ARG A 425 -5.07 1.93 -12.31
N CYS A 426 -4.39 0.79 -12.37
CA CYS A 426 -3.04 0.71 -11.82
C CYS A 426 -2.14 1.58 -12.69
N ASP A 427 -1.39 2.47 -12.05
CA ASP A 427 -0.42 3.34 -12.71
C ASP A 427 0.86 2.58 -13.11
#